data_AF-A0AB32X6I4-F1
#
_entry.id   AF-A0AB32X6I4-F1
#
_cell.length_a   1.000
_cell.length_b   1.000
_cell.length_c   1.000
_cell.angle_alpha   90.00
_cell.angle_beta   90.00
_cell.angle_gamma   90.00
#
_symmetry.space_group_name_H-M   'P 1'
#
loop_
_entity.id
_entity.type
_entity.pdbx_description
1 polymer ?
#
loop_
_entity_poly.entity_id
_entity_poly.type
_entity_poly.pdbx_seq_one_letter_code
_entity_poly.pdbx_strand_id
1 'polypeptide(L)'
;MYIALLERKHDLNPILRKDKKESGMLGEFRVFEATHNQGISDKAILKHYEKQNALFSCFSLENSGEPTDTPNLDKPIVARDYILEWSDTSCTVPKEYQNKKCNKERHEVLQLIDPNNKDFKNRKILIHVGNSAHDTLGCVLLGMQHDEEMIYKSNEAIKKFFDLVKDKGVNNFLFKVIDKA
;
A
#
# COMPACT_ATOMS: atom_id res chain seq x y z
N MET A 1 10.46 -15.70 4.76
CA MET A 1 9.30 -15.01 4.14
C MET A 1 8.95 -13.82 5.02
N TYR A 2 8.49 -12.72 4.42
CA TYR A 2 8.11 -11.48 5.09
C TYR A 2 6.63 -11.23 4.88
N ILE A 3 5.98 -10.61 5.86
CA ILE A 3 4.60 -10.14 5.75
C ILE A 3 4.59 -8.61 5.81
N ALA A 4 4.06 -7.99 4.77
CA ALA A 4 3.70 -6.57 4.72
C ALA A 4 2.22 -6.47 5.07
N LEU A 5 1.93 -6.02 6.28
CA LEU A 5 0.60 -5.96 6.85
C LEU A 5 0.07 -4.53 6.76
N LEU A 6 -1.03 -4.34 6.02
CA LEU A 6 -1.84 -3.13 5.99
C LEU A 6 -3.10 -3.38 6.81
N GLU A 7 -3.24 -2.68 7.93
CA GLU A 7 -4.42 -2.72 8.78
C GLU A 7 -5.19 -1.40 8.65
N ARG A 8 -6.40 -1.46 8.11
CA ARG A 8 -7.29 -0.29 7.97
C ARG A 8 -7.80 0.13 9.35
N LYS A 9 -7.84 1.44 9.58
CA LYS A 9 -8.26 2.03 10.86
C LYS A 9 -9.60 2.74 10.74
N HIS A 10 -9.61 3.89 10.08
CA HIS A 10 -10.81 4.72 9.94
C HIS A 10 -10.68 5.66 8.73
N ASP A 11 -11.79 6.29 8.37
CA ASP A 11 -11.83 7.26 7.29
C ASP A 11 -11.45 8.64 7.83
N LEU A 12 -10.55 9.34 7.13
CA LEU A 12 -10.10 10.69 7.44
C LEU A 12 -11.15 11.73 7.05
N ASN A 13 -10.99 12.94 7.59
CA ASN A 13 -11.78 14.09 7.19
C ASN A 13 -11.64 14.35 5.69
N PRO A 14 -12.75 14.66 5.00
CA PRO A 14 -12.73 14.88 3.57
C PRO A 14 -12.05 16.21 3.20
N ILE A 15 -11.18 16.17 2.19
CA ILE A 15 -10.50 17.33 1.61
C ILE A 15 -11.20 17.74 0.32
N LEU A 16 -11.43 19.05 0.15
CA LEU A 16 -11.91 19.63 -1.10
C LEU A 16 -10.74 20.07 -2.00
N ARG A 17 -10.67 19.53 -3.22
CA ARG A 17 -9.68 19.96 -4.23
C ARG A 17 -10.36 19.97 -5.60
N LYS A 18 -10.25 21.09 -6.32
CA LYS A 18 -10.86 21.28 -7.66
C LYS A 18 -12.33 20.81 -7.70
N ASP A 19 -13.12 21.25 -6.71
CA ASP A 19 -14.54 20.92 -6.55
C ASP A 19 -14.89 19.44 -6.30
N LYS A 20 -13.88 18.55 -6.19
CA LYS A 20 -14.06 17.17 -5.77
C LYS A 20 -13.80 17.09 -4.25
N LYS A 21 -14.77 16.56 -3.51
CA LYS A 21 -14.63 16.27 -2.08
C LYS A 21 -14.30 14.79 -1.92
N GLU A 22 -13.12 14.48 -1.40
CA GLU A 22 -12.66 13.10 -1.21
C GLU A 22 -12.11 12.89 0.19
N SER A 23 -12.35 11.71 0.74
CA SER A 23 -11.79 11.24 2.01
C SER A 23 -10.88 10.05 1.72
N GLY A 24 -9.82 9.94 2.51
CA GLY A 24 -8.93 8.79 2.48
C GLY A 24 -9.16 7.89 3.69
N MET A 25 -8.89 6.60 3.52
CA MET A 25 -8.94 5.62 4.60
C MET A 25 -7.52 5.43 5.15
N LEU A 26 -7.34 5.81 6.41
CA LEU A 26 -6.07 5.65 7.11
C LEU A 26 -5.85 4.19 7.47
N GLY A 27 -4.62 3.72 7.30
CA GLY A 27 -4.16 2.44 7.81
C GLY A 27 -2.80 2.51 8.49
N GLU A 28 -2.50 1.48 9.26
CA GLU A 28 -1.14 1.19 9.72
C GLU A 28 -0.49 0.18 8.78
N PHE A 29 0.74 0.47 8.35
CA PHE A 29 1.52 -0.39 7.49
C PHE A 29 2.78 -0.86 8.21
N ARG A 30 2.89 -2.17 8.41
CA ARG A 30 3.98 -2.78 9.19
C ARG A 30 4.54 -3.99 8.46
N VAL A 31 5.86 -4.16 8.49
CA VAL A 31 6.54 -5.30 7.87
C VAL A 31 7.22 -6.14 8.95
N PHE A 32 7.02 -7.46 8.89
CA PHE A 32 7.61 -8.41 9.83
C PHE A 32 8.24 -9.59 9.11
N GLU A 33 9.14 -10.29 9.79
CA GLU A 33 9.44 -11.68 9.43
C GLU A 33 8.20 -12.55 9.71
N ALA A 34 7.86 -13.42 8.77
CA ALA A 34 6.72 -14.32 8.91
C ALA A 34 7.05 -15.43 9.93
N THR A 35 6.51 -15.33 11.15
CA THR A 35 6.73 -16.26 12.27
C THR A 35 5.45 -16.93 12.75
N HIS A 36 4.32 -16.65 12.11
CA HIS A 36 3.02 -17.25 12.42
C HIS A 36 2.76 -18.49 11.55
N ASN A 37 1.87 -19.36 12.02
CA ASN A 37 1.38 -20.49 11.22
C ASN A 37 0.47 -20.00 10.09
N GLN A 38 0.54 -20.63 8.93
CA GLN A 38 -0.39 -20.34 7.83
C GLN A 38 -1.85 -20.62 8.26
N GLY A 39 -2.78 -19.80 7.79
CA GLY A 39 -4.23 -20.02 7.97
C GLY A 39 -4.82 -19.55 9.31
N ILE A 40 -4.07 -18.79 10.12
CA ILE A 40 -4.67 -18.11 11.28
C ILE A 40 -5.54 -16.92 10.85
N SER A 41 -6.56 -16.59 11.65
CA SER A 41 -7.48 -15.49 11.34
C SER A 41 -6.81 -14.12 11.42
N ASP A 42 -7.39 -13.13 10.74
CA ASP A 42 -6.90 -11.74 10.76
C ASP A 42 -6.73 -11.20 12.20
N LYS A 43 -7.70 -11.46 13.08
CA LYS A 43 -7.62 -11.10 14.51
C LYS A 43 -6.44 -11.77 15.21
N ALA A 44 -6.16 -13.03 14.87
CA ALA A 44 -5.01 -13.75 15.44
C ALA A 44 -3.68 -13.21 14.89
N ILE A 45 -3.62 -12.82 13.61
CA ILE A 45 -2.43 -12.18 13.00
C ILE A 45 -2.13 -10.85 13.69
N LEU A 46 -3.14 -9.99 13.85
CA LEU A 46 -3.00 -8.71 14.55
C LEU A 46 -2.48 -8.92 15.97
N LYS A 47 -3.07 -9.86 16.72
CA LYS A 47 -2.64 -10.21 18.07
C LYS A 47 -1.22 -10.78 18.12
N HIS A 48 -0.82 -11.58 17.14
CA HIS A 48 0.52 -12.19 17.06
C HIS A 48 1.60 -11.11 16.89
N TYR A 49 1.34 -10.10 16.07
CA TYR A 49 2.30 -9.05 15.74
C TYR A 49 2.22 -7.79 16.61
N GLU A 50 1.18 -7.64 17.43
CA GLU A 50 0.93 -6.47 18.30
C GLU A 50 2.17 -6.05 19.12
N LYS A 51 2.90 -7.03 19.66
CA LYS A 51 4.07 -6.80 20.53
C LYS A 51 5.42 -7.01 19.85
N GLN A 52 5.42 -7.32 18.56
CA GLN A 52 6.64 -7.57 17.82
C GLN A 52 7.19 -6.27 17.25
N ASN A 53 8.52 -6.15 17.22
CA ASN A 53 9.16 -5.03 16.55
C ASN A 53 9.09 -5.24 15.05
N ALA A 54 8.43 -4.32 14.35
CA ALA A 54 8.38 -4.33 12.89
C ALA A 54 9.76 -3.97 12.30
N LEU A 55 10.14 -4.64 11.22
CA LEU A 55 11.31 -4.29 10.40
C LEU A 55 11.13 -2.91 9.75
N PHE A 56 9.88 -2.56 9.46
CA PHE A 56 9.47 -1.27 8.94
C PHE A 56 8.05 -0.96 9.41
N SER A 57 7.78 0.29 9.76
CA SER A 57 6.47 0.75 10.18
C SER A 57 6.22 2.16 9.65
N CYS A 58 5.04 2.39 9.10
CA CYS A 58 4.54 3.69 8.68
C CYS A 58 3.00 3.69 8.65
N PHE A 59 2.41 4.75 8.12
CA PHE A 59 0.99 4.84 7.83
C PHE A 59 0.72 4.57 6.36
N SER A 60 -0.50 4.17 6.04
CA SER A 60 -1.00 4.03 4.68
C SER A 60 -2.24 4.87 4.44
N LEU A 61 -2.50 5.20 3.18
CA LEU A 61 -3.74 5.85 2.76
C LEU A 61 -4.27 5.19 1.48
N GLU A 62 -5.56 4.87 1.49
CA GLU A 62 -6.34 4.45 0.32
C GLU A 62 -7.52 5.43 0.13
N ASN A 63 -8.29 5.33 -0.95
CA ASN A 63 -9.59 6.02 -1.02
C ASN A 63 -10.56 5.44 0.03
N SER A 64 -11.40 6.29 0.62
CA SER A 64 -12.53 5.82 1.44
C SER A 64 -13.66 5.23 0.58
N GLY A 65 -14.46 4.36 1.20
CA GLY A 65 -15.67 3.77 0.63
C GLY A 65 -15.57 2.26 0.43
N GLU A 66 -16.60 1.70 -0.23
CA GLU A 66 -16.69 0.25 -0.43
C GLU A 66 -15.54 -0.29 -1.30
N PRO A 67 -14.81 -1.32 -0.84
CA PRO A 67 -13.77 -1.97 -1.63
C PRO A 67 -14.28 -2.59 -2.93
N THR A 68 -13.42 -2.62 -3.94
CA THR A 68 -13.78 -3.23 -5.23
C THR A 68 -12.57 -3.72 -6.00
N ASP A 69 -12.80 -4.70 -6.89
CA ASP A 69 -11.87 -5.11 -7.95
C ASP A 69 -12.16 -4.43 -9.29
N THR A 70 -13.24 -3.66 -9.39
CA THR A 70 -13.54 -2.95 -10.63
C THR A 70 -12.48 -1.86 -10.86
N PRO A 71 -11.85 -1.80 -12.04
CA PRO A 71 -10.87 -0.76 -12.37
C PRO A 71 -11.54 0.62 -12.47
N ASN A 72 -10.74 1.69 -12.32
CA ASN A 72 -11.13 3.09 -12.58
C ASN A 72 -12.30 3.64 -11.72
N LEU A 73 -12.48 3.14 -10.49
CA LEU A 73 -13.53 3.62 -9.58
C LEU A 73 -13.03 4.49 -8.42
N ASP A 74 -11.72 4.75 -8.30
CA ASP A 74 -11.12 5.46 -7.15
C ASP A 74 -11.60 4.88 -5.80
N LYS A 75 -11.57 3.55 -5.68
CA LYS A 75 -12.05 2.78 -4.52
C LYS A 75 -10.93 1.95 -3.91
N PRO A 76 -11.00 1.68 -2.59
CA PRO A 76 -10.00 0.85 -1.93
C PRO A 76 -10.00 -0.57 -2.49
N ILE A 77 -8.88 -1.26 -2.32
CA ILE A 77 -8.77 -2.66 -2.75
C ILE A 77 -9.54 -3.58 -1.80
N VAL A 78 -9.94 -4.76 -2.25
CA VAL A 78 -10.59 -5.72 -1.33
C VAL A 78 -9.58 -6.21 -0.28
N ALA A 79 -10.01 -6.36 0.98
CA ALA A 79 -9.16 -6.93 2.02
C ALA A 79 -8.89 -8.42 1.73
N ARG A 80 -7.63 -8.76 1.43
CA ARG A 80 -7.16 -10.12 1.15
C ARG A 80 -5.63 -10.16 1.15
N ASP A 81 -5.10 -11.31 0.76
CA ASP A 81 -3.70 -11.55 0.53
C ASP A 81 -3.33 -11.26 -0.93
N TYR A 82 -2.26 -10.49 -1.12
CA TYR A 82 -1.67 -10.12 -2.40
C TYR A 82 -0.20 -10.49 -2.44
N ILE A 83 0.35 -10.61 -3.66
CA ILE A 83 1.80 -10.65 -3.87
C ILE A 83 2.28 -9.32 -4.43
N LEU A 84 3.59 -9.09 -4.33
CA LEU A 84 4.25 -7.89 -4.87
C LEU A 84 5.01 -8.23 -6.14
N GLU A 85 4.95 -7.35 -7.12
CA GLU A 85 5.78 -7.39 -8.31
C GLU A 85 6.35 -6.00 -8.63
N TRP A 86 7.58 -5.95 -9.17
CA TRP A 86 8.13 -4.71 -9.73
C TRP A 86 7.50 -4.43 -11.09
N SER A 87 6.91 -3.25 -11.23
CA SER A 87 6.27 -2.73 -12.45
C SER A 87 6.93 -1.42 -12.90
N ASP A 88 6.47 -0.90 -14.03
CA ASP A 88 6.65 0.48 -14.45
C ASP A 88 5.46 1.38 -14.06
N THR A 89 5.69 2.69 -13.93
CA THR A 89 4.66 3.71 -13.76
C THR A 89 5.08 5.10 -14.26
N SER A 90 4.11 6.00 -14.41
CA SER A 90 4.30 7.45 -14.51
C SER A 90 3.93 8.20 -13.22
N CYS A 91 3.40 7.50 -12.20
CA CYS A 91 3.11 8.08 -10.89
C CYS A 91 4.40 8.46 -10.16
N THR A 92 4.35 9.49 -9.34
CA THR A 92 5.52 9.95 -8.56
C THR A 92 6.10 8.83 -7.68
N VAL A 93 7.41 8.65 -7.74
CA VAL A 93 8.20 7.75 -6.88
C VAL A 93 9.46 8.48 -6.36
N PRO A 94 10.16 7.95 -5.35
CA PRO A 94 11.44 8.51 -4.91
C PRO A 94 12.46 8.58 -6.04
N LYS A 95 13.36 9.57 -6.00
CA LYS A 95 14.29 9.91 -7.09
C LYS A 95 15.13 8.72 -7.56
N GLU A 96 15.52 7.85 -6.63
CA GLU A 96 16.32 6.66 -6.86
C GLU A 96 15.61 5.61 -7.74
N TYR A 97 14.28 5.67 -7.80
CA TYR A 97 13.41 4.76 -8.55
C TYR A 97 12.84 5.37 -9.83
N GLN A 98 13.12 6.65 -10.09
CA GLN A 98 12.69 7.31 -11.32
C GLN A 98 13.53 6.84 -12.52
N ASN A 99 12.86 6.70 -13.67
CA ASN A 99 13.47 6.46 -14.98
C ASN A 99 14.34 5.20 -15.03
N LYS A 100 13.91 4.14 -14.36
CA LYS A 100 14.60 2.83 -14.28
C LYS A 100 14.02 1.78 -15.23
N LYS A 101 12.87 2.03 -15.84
CA LYS A 101 12.17 1.10 -16.76
C LYS A 101 11.97 1.76 -18.13
N CYS A 102 11.61 0.95 -19.12
CA CYS A 102 11.21 1.39 -20.47
C CYS A 102 12.18 2.43 -21.05
N ASN A 103 13.46 2.07 -21.25
CA ASN A 103 14.47 2.97 -21.81
C ASN A 103 14.63 4.32 -21.08
N LYS A 104 14.46 4.32 -19.76
CA LYS A 104 14.53 5.52 -18.88
C LYS A 104 13.34 6.48 -19.04
N GLU A 105 12.22 6.03 -19.59
CA GLU A 105 11.00 6.82 -19.74
C GLU A 105 10.02 6.59 -18.59
N ARG A 106 10.15 5.48 -17.86
CA ARG A 106 9.22 5.10 -16.80
C ARG A 106 9.90 4.77 -15.48
N HIS A 107 9.17 5.04 -14.42
CA HIS A 107 9.62 4.83 -13.05
C HIS A 107 9.43 3.38 -12.63
N GLU A 108 10.30 2.86 -11.76
CA GLU A 108 10.14 1.55 -11.15
C GLU A 108 9.28 1.66 -9.88
N VAL A 109 8.30 0.78 -9.74
CA VAL A 109 7.30 0.85 -8.66
C VAL A 109 6.88 -0.56 -8.25
N LEU A 110 6.39 -0.72 -7.02
CA LEU A 110 5.74 -1.97 -6.61
C LEU A 110 4.27 -1.95 -7.00
N GLN A 111 3.81 -3.07 -7.54
CA GLN A 111 2.43 -3.34 -7.89
C GLN A 111 1.90 -4.51 -7.06
N LEU A 112 0.65 -4.40 -6.60
CA LEU A 112 -0.08 -5.51 -5.98
C LEU A 112 -0.67 -6.41 -7.07
N ILE A 113 -0.55 -7.71 -6.87
CA ILE A 113 -1.13 -8.74 -7.74
C ILE A 113 -1.99 -9.67 -6.88
N ASP A 114 -3.20 -9.94 -7.34
CA ASP A 114 -4.04 -10.98 -6.75
C ASP A 114 -3.64 -12.34 -7.33
N PRO A 115 -3.10 -13.28 -6.53
CA PRO A 115 -2.73 -14.60 -7.01
C PRO A 115 -3.94 -15.42 -7.52
N ASN A 116 -5.16 -15.07 -7.11
CA ASN A 116 -6.40 -15.75 -7.49
C ASN A 116 -7.10 -15.09 -8.69
N ASN A 117 -6.65 -13.91 -9.13
CA ASN A 117 -7.23 -13.18 -10.26
C ASN A 117 -6.13 -12.55 -11.13
N LYS A 118 -5.79 -13.23 -12.23
CA LYS A 118 -4.75 -12.79 -13.17
C LYS A 118 -5.06 -11.44 -13.83
N ASP A 119 -6.33 -11.08 -13.98
CA ASP A 119 -6.75 -9.83 -14.59
C ASP A 119 -6.65 -8.65 -13.62
N PHE A 120 -6.51 -8.91 -12.31
CA PHE A 120 -6.30 -7.86 -11.30
C PHE A 120 -5.08 -7.00 -11.63
N LYS A 121 -4.02 -7.58 -12.24
CA LYS A 121 -2.84 -6.81 -12.64
C LYS A 121 -3.15 -5.64 -13.57
N ASN A 122 -4.26 -5.71 -14.32
CA ASN A 122 -4.66 -4.66 -15.25
C ASN A 122 -5.20 -3.42 -14.50
N ARG A 123 -5.64 -3.57 -13.24
CA ARG A 123 -6.01 -2.43 -12.40
C ARG A 123 -4.84 -1.52 -12.05
N LYS A 124 -3.60 -2.03 -12.15
CA LYS A 124 -2.38 -1.29 -11.79
C LYS A 124 -2.49 -0.65 -10.39
N ILE A 125 -2.83 -1.45 -9.38
CA ILE A 125 -2.76 -1.00 -7.98
C ILE A 125 -1.29 -0.90 -7.59
N LEU A 126 -0.79 0.33 -7.49
CA LEU A 126 0.61 0.61 -7.20
C LEU A 126 0.81 1.04 -5.74
N ILE A 127 2.05 0.94 -5.27
CA ILE A 127 2.50 1.58 -4.03
C ILE A 127 3.40 2.75 -4.43
N HIS A 128 2.94 3.99 -4.28
CA HIS A 128 3.65 5.17 -4.79
C HIS A 128 3.54 6.40 -3.88
N VAL A 129 4.25 7.47 -4.27
CA VAL A 129 4.26 8.71 -3.50
C VAL A 129 2.95 9.49 -3.72
N GLY A 130 2.34 9.90 -2.62
CA GLY A 130 1.12 10.69 -2.56
C GLY A 130 0.74 10.94 -1.10
N ASN A 131 -0.08 11.95 -0.84
CA ASN A 131 -0.39 12.33 0.54
C ASN A 131 -1.90 12.30 0.87
N SER A 132 -2.76 12.44 -0.13
CA SER A 132 -4.21 12.55 0.06
C SER A 132 -4.99 11.57 -0.84
N ALA A 133 -6.29 11.41 -0.58
CA ALA A 133 -7.19 10.60 -1.41
C ALA A 133 -7.26 11.07 -2.88
N HIS A 134 -6.90 12.32 -3.16
CA HIS A 134 -6.80 12.85 -4.52
C HIS A 134 -5.59 12.32 -5.29
N ASP A 135 -4.61 11.77 -4.57
CA ASP A 135 -3.36 11.27 -5.16
C ASP A 135 -3.38 9.74 -5.35
N THR A 136 -4.32 9.01 -4.74
CA THR A 136 -4.37 7.54 -4.73
C THR A 136 -4.82 6.96 -6.07
N LEU A 137 -5.94 7.43 -6.64
CA LEU A 137 -6.63 6.80 -7.79
C LEU A 137 -6.84 5.28 -7.60
N GLY A 138 -7.19 4.86 -6.38
CA GLY A 138 -7.30 3.43 -5.98
C GLY A 138 -5.98 2.73 -5.60
N CYS A 139 -4.83 3.41 -5.68
CA CYS A 139 -3.54 2.89 -5.22
C CYS A 139 -3.39 2.96 -3.69
N VAL A 140 -2.31 2.34 -3.20
CA VAL A 140 -1.90 2.40 -1.79
C VAL A 140 -0.78 3.44 -1.65
N LEU A 141 -0.99 4.46 -0.82
CA LEU A 141 0.04 5.44 -0.47
C LEU A 141 0.64 5.10 0.88
N LEU A 142 1.91 5.46 1.11
CA LEU A 142 2.59 5.30 2.40
C LEU A 142 3.14 6.64 2.89
N GLY A 143 3.19 6.85 4.21
CA GLY A 143 3.67 8.08 4.83
C GLY A 143 4.18 7.84 6.26
N MET A 144 5.23 8.57 6.67
CA MET A 144 5.83 8.40 8.01
C MET A 144 5.04 9.08 9.13
N GLN A 145 4.12 9.97 8.76
CA GLN A 145 3.29 10.77 9.66
C GLN A 145 1.89 10.90 9.03
N HIS A 146 0.90 11.25 9.84
CA HIS A 146 -0.44 11.59 9.37
C HIS A 146 -1.07 12.63 10.31
N ASP A 147 -2.15 13.23 9.84
CA ASP A 147 -3.17 13.88 10.67
C ASP A 147 -4.55 13.31 10.31
N GLU A 148 -5.61 14.05 10.64
CA GLU A 148 -6.99 13.67 10.38
C GLU A 148 -7.44 13.93 8.94
N GLU A 149 -6.57 14.37 8.03
CA GLU A 149 -6.90 14.68 6.63
C GLU A 149 -6.02 13.90 5.65
N MET A 150 -4.73 13.74 5.96
CA MET A 150 -3.74 13.22 5.02
C MET A 150 -2.53 12.56 5.70
N ILE A 151 -1.71 11.87 4.89
CA ILE A 151 -0.40 11.36 5.31
C ILE A 151 0.73 12.30 4.84
N TYR A 152 1.88 12.22 5.50
CA TYR A 152 3.04 13.07 5.23
C TYR A 152 4.32 12.24 5.11
N LYS A 153 5.37 12.89 4.59
CA LYS A 153 6.69 12.27 4.36
C LYS A 153 6.59 11.01 3.50
N SER A 154 5.70 11.03 2.51
CA SER A 154 5.45 9.88 1.64
C SER A 154 6.69 9.41 0.87
N ASN A 155 7.50 10.36 0.38
CA ASN A 155 8.76 10.04 -0.29
C ASN A 155 9.71 9.20 0.59
N GLU A 156 9.83 9.55 1.87
CA GLU A 156 10.65 8.80 2.82
C GLU A 156 10.11 7.38 3.07
N ALA A 157 8.79 7.26 3.29
CA ALA A 157 8.14 5.98 3.56
C ALA A 157 8.25 5.02 2.36
N ILE A 158 7.94 5.51 1.16
CA ILE A 158 8.01 4.72 -0.08
C ILE A 158 9.45 4.29 -0.35
N LYS A 159 10.43 5.19 -0.18
CA LYS A 159 11.84 4.85 -0.38
C LYS A 159 12.28 3.74 0.58
N LYS A 160 12.01 3.89 1.89
CA LYS A 160 12.38 2.89 2.90
C LYS A 160 11.75 1.54 2.61
N PHE A 161 10.47 1.51 2.22
CA PHE A 161 9.80 0.26 1.89
C PHE A 161 10.37 -0.38 0.63
N PHE A 162 10.61 0.39 -0.43
CA PHE A 162 11.19 -0.11 -1.68
C PHE A 162 12.62 -0.66 -1.46
N ASP A 163 13.44 0.05 -0.69
CA ASP A 163 14.79 -0.39 -0.33
C ASP A 163 14.74 -1.72 0.42
N LEU A 164 13.82 -1.85 1.39
CA LEU A 164 13.61 -3.10 2.13
C LEU A 164 13.19 -4.25 1.20
N VAL A 165 12.27 -4.00 0.27
CA VAL A 165 11.81 -5.02 -0.69
C VAL A 165 12.93 -5.43 -1.65
N LYS A 166 13.80 -4.50 -2.06
CA LYS A 166 14.99 -4.83 -2.86
C LYS A 166 16.00 -5.67 -2.08
N ASP A 167 16.29 -5.28 -0.85
CA ASP A 167 17.24 -5.99 0.03
C ASP A 167 16.78 -7.43 0.30
N LYS A 168 15.48 -7.60 0.60
CA LYS A 168 14.92 -8.90 0.97
C LYS A 168 14.44 -9.75 -0.20
N GLY A 169 14.34 -9.17 -1.39
CA GLY A 169 13.81 -9.81 -2.60
C GLY A 169 12.27 -9.81 -2.63
N VAL A 170 11.70 -9.29 -3.72
CA VAL A 170 10.25 -9.05 -3.85
C VAL A 170 9.39 -10.32 -3.70
N ASN A 171 9.87 -11.46 -4.20
CA ASN A 171 9.16 -12.75 -4.14
C ASN A 171 9.06 -13.32 -2.72
N ASN A 172 9.75 -12.74 -1.74
CA ASN A 172 9.72 -13.17 -0.35
C ASN A 172 8.63 -12.46 0.48
N PHE A 173 7.82 -11.59 -0.12
CA PHE A 173 6.77 -10.83 0.57
C PHE A 173 5.37 -11.36 0.28
N LEU A 174 4.59 -11.52 1.35
CA LEU A 174 3.13 -11.55 1.33
C LEU A 174 2.62 -10.16 1.72
N PHE A 175 1.75 -9.56 0.92
CA PHE A 175 1.08 -8.30 1.26
C PHE A 175 -0.34 -8.60 1.74
N LYS A 176 -0.63 -8.36 3.02
CA LYS A 176 -1.92 -8.68 3.62
C LYS A 176 -2.67 -7.41 3.98
N VAL A 177 -3.90 -7.28 3.49
CA VAL A 177 -4.83 -6.22 3.88
C VAL A 177 -5.83 -6.79 4.88
N ILE A 178 -5.95 -6.15 6.03
CA ILE A 178 -6.96 -6.44 7.05
C ILE A 178 -7.89 -5.23 7.16
N ASP A 179 -9.19 -5.48 7.10
CA ASP A 179 -10.19 -4.42 7.21
C ASP A 179 -10.39 -3.96 8.65
N LYS A 180 -10.94 -2.75 8.80
CA LYS A 180 -11.34 -2.22 10.10
C LYS A 180 -12.47 -3.11 10.68
N ALA A 181 -12.38 -3.37 11.98
CA ALA A 181 -13.34 -4.22 12.71
C ALA A 181 -14.70 -3.55 12.91
#